data_AF-A0A239LJP7-F1
#
_entry.id   AF-A0A239LJP7-F1
#
_cell.length_a   1.000
_cell.length_b   1.000
_cell.length_c   1.000
_cell.angle_alpha   90.00
_cell.angle_beta   90.00
_cell.angle_gamma   90.00
#
_symmetry.space_group_name_H-M   'P 1'
#
loop_
_entity.id
_entity.type
_entity.pdbx_description
1 polymer ?
#
loop_
_entity_poly.entity_id
_entity_poly.type
_entity_poly.pdbx_seq_one_letter_code
_entity_poly.pdbx_strand_id
1 'polypeptide(L)'
;MEVGAAAASEPQAGPVTLASLDYDFGDPLEPPRDADATGHRPYKIALLLRAGTEATVTIPAAYRDRAKLTYSPGSDHSVRFVACPTSPDGDSDFAGGIAIRGPVCLPVDITSAGRTWRLQLEFGADVC
;
A
#
# COMPACT_ATOMS: atom_id res chain seq x y z
N MET A 1 9.12 -32.67 -9.10
CA MET A 1 10.00 -31.51 -8.91
C MET A 1 9.14 -30.41 -8.33
N GLU A 2 9.37 -30.05 -7.08
CA GLU A 2 8.66 -28.94 -6.45
C GLU A 2 9.31 -27.63 -6.89
N VAL A 3 8.56 -26.80 -7.61
CA VAL A 3 8.88 -25.38 -7.72
C VAL A 3 8.41 -24.72 -6.44
N GLY A 4 9.32 -24.59 -5.47
CA GLY A 4 9.09 -23.77 -4.29
C GLY A 4 8.90 -22.33 -4.75
N ALA A 5 7.66 -21.84 -4.69
CA ALA A 5 7.36 -20.44 -4.93
C ALA A 5 8.11 -19.60 -3.89
N ALA A 6 9.02 -18.74 -4.34
CA ALA A 6 9.62 -17.74 -3.47
C ALA A 6 8.51 -16.75 -3.10
N ALA A 7 8.08 -16.76 -1.83
CA ALA A 7 7.17 -15.75 -1.32
C ALA A 7 7.77 -14.36 -1.59
N ALA A 8 6.99 -13.47 -2.18
CA ALA A 8 7.49 -12.12 -2.45
C ALA A 8 7.76 -11.42 -1.12
N SER A 9 8.89 -10.72 -1.04
CA SER A 9 9.21 -9.94 0.16
C SER A 9 8.41 -8.65 0.15
N GLU A 10 7.67 -8.40 1.24
CA GLU A 10 6.77 -7.25 1.35
C GLU A 10 7.51 -5.91 1.11
N PRO A 11 6.94 -4.96 0.32
CA PRO A 11 7.61 -3.69 0.03
C PRO A 11 7.91 -2.87 1.29
N GLN A 12 9.20 -2.68 1.60
CA GLN A 12 9.66 -1.99 2.82
C GLN A 12 10.40 -0.67 2.52
N ALA A 13 10.05 0.38 3.25
CA ALA A 13 10.67 1.70 3.25
C ALA A 13 11.06 2.14 4.67
N GLY A 14 12.25 1.74 5.11
CA GLY A 14 12.78 2.13 6.44
C GLY A 14 11.94 1.54 7.59
N PRO A 15 11.25 2.36 8.41
CA PRO A 15 10.37 1.88 9.48
C PRO A 15 8.96 1.47 9.01
N VAL A 16 8.69 1.51 7.71
CA VAL A 16 7.39 1.15 7.10
C VAL A 16 7.51 -0.13 6.29
N THR A 17 6.59 -1.06 6.48
CA THR A 17 6.32 -2.18 5.57
C THR A 17 4.90 -2.06 5.03
N LEU A 18 4.71 -2.29 3.73
CA LEU A 18 3.38 -2.39 3.12
C LEU A 18 3.00 -3.87 3.01
N ALA A 19 2.27 -4.35 4.00
CA ALA A 19 1.86 -5.74 4.12
C ALA A 19 0.57 -6.01 3.33
N SER A 20 0.61 -6.93 2.38
CA SER A 20 -0.48 -7.07 1.41
C SER A 20 -1.57 -8.03 1.90
N LEU A 21 -2.47 -7.52 2.74
CA LEU A 21 -3.62 -8.26 3.26
C LEU A 21 -4.51 -8.83 2.15
N ASP A 22 -4.58 -8.16 1.00
CA ASP A 22 -5.04 -8.74 -0.27
C ASP A 22 -3.93 -8.60 -1.35
N TYR A 23 -2.82 -9.34 -1.15
CA TYR A 23 -1.99 -10.10 -2.13
C TYR A 23 -0.60 -9.65 -2.55
N ASP A 24 0.19 -10.69 -2.82
CA ASP A 24 1.11 -10.79 -3.95
C ASP A 24 0.41 -10.56 -5.34
N PHE A 25 0.50 -9.34 -5.86
CA PHE A 25 0.35 -8.96 -7.29
C PHE A 25 -1.03 -8.92 -7.99
N GLY A 26 -2.17 -9.20 -7.32
CA GLY A 26 -3.47 -8.63 -7.78
C GLY A 26 -4.77 -9.42 -7.55
N ASP A 27 -5.76 -8.76 -6.94
CA ASP A 27 -7.18 -9.12 -6.68
C ASP A 27 -7.56 -10.64 -6.75
N PRO A 28 -7.20 -11.47 -5.73
CA PRO A 28 -7.32 -13.32 -6.02
C PRO A 28 -8.76 -13.77 -5.96
N LEU A 29 -9.61 -12.79 -5.67
CA LEU A 29 -10.99 -12.98 -5.31
C LEU A 29 -11.68 -13.20 -6.64
N GLU A 30 -12.17 -14.41 -6.89
CA GLU A 30 -13.08 -14.63 -8.02
C GLU A 30 -14.53 -14.49 -7.50
N PRO A 31 -15.31 -13.47 -7.93
CA PRO A 31 -14.99 -12.43 -8.91
C PRO A 31 -14.21 -11.23 -8.32
N PRO A 32 -13.28 -10.62 -9.09
CA PRO A 32 -12.46 -9.51 -8.60
C PRO A 32 -13.31 -8.30 -8.19
N ARG A 33 -13.03 -7.68 -7.03
CA ARG A 33 -13.83 -6.61 -6.40
C ARG A 33 -14.28 -5.50 -7.35
N ASP A 34 -15.58 -5.38 -7.59
CA ASP A 34 -16.13 -4.41 -8.55
C ASP A 34 -15.61 -2.97 -8.34
N ALA A 35 -15.37 -2.29 -9.45
CA ALA A 35 -14.96 -0.89 -9.44
C ALA A 35 -16.13 0.03 -9.04
N ASP A 36 -15.83 1.10 -8.32
CA ASP A 36 -16.82 2.12 -7.95
C ASP A 36 -17.39 2.86 -9.18
N ALA A 37 -18.41 3.70 -8.97
CA ALA A 37 -19.00 4.53 -10.02
C ALA A 37 -18.03 5.56 -10.66
N THR A 38 -16.78 5.64 -10.18
CA THR A 38 -15.69 6.44 -10.74
C THR A 38 -14.60 5.58 -11.42
N GLY A 39 -14.78 4.26 -11.47
CA GLY A 39 -13.85 3.29 -12.07
C GLY A 39 -12.65 2.93 -11.19
N HIS A 40 -12.71 3.13 -9.87
CA HIS A 40 -11.65 2.73 -8.93
C HIS A 40 -11.97 1.40 -8.23
N ARG A 41 -11.01 0.47 -8.23
CA ARG A 41 -11.05 -0.87 -7.63
C ARG A 41 -10.25 -0.92 -6.31
N PRO A 42 -10.79 -1.40 -5.18
CA PRO A 42 -10.13 -1.32 -3.87
C PRO A 42 -9.29 -2.55 -3.49
N TYR A 43 -7.98 -2.37 -3.40
CA TYR A 43 -6.99 -3.35 -2.92
C TYR A 43 -6.68 -3.13 -1.44
N LYS A 44 -6.59 -4.19 -0.64
CA LYS A 44 -6.32 -4.09 0.81
C LYS A 44 -4.83 -4.23 1.08
N ILE A 45 -4.25 -3.20 1.68
CA ILE A 45 -2.84 -3.15 2.06
C ILE A 45 -2.77 -2.61 3.49
N ALA A 46 -2.28 -3.42 4.42
CA ALA A 46 -1.88 -2.97 5.74
C ALA A 46 -0.63 -2.11 5.61
N LEU A 47 -0.54 -1.08 6.44
CA LEU A 47 0.71 -0.38 6.65
C LEU A 47 1.19 -0.73 8.05
N LEU A 48 2.32 -1.45 8.14
CA LEU A 48 3.00 -1.75 9.39
C LEU A 48 4.03 -0.65 9.62
N LEU A 49 3.95 0.04 10.75
CA LEU A 49 4.81 1.16 11.11
C LEU A 49 5.47 0.93 12.48
N ARG A 50 6.80 1.00 12.54
CA ARG A 50 7.54 0.73 13.78
C ARG A 50 7.08 1.59 14.97
N ALA A 51 6.93 0.96 16.13
CA ALA A 51 6.51 1.62 17.37
C ALA A 51 7.31 2.90 17.63
N GLY A 52 6.58 3.97 17.99
CA GLY A 52 7.15 5.29 18.27
C GLY A 52 7.64 6.07 17.05
N THR A 53 7.40 5.58 15.82
CA THR A 53 7.72 6.32 14.57
C THR A 53 6.47 6.92 13.92
N GLU A 54 6.68 7.92 13.06
CA GLU A 54 5.66 8.43 12.15
C GLU A 54 6.09 8.25 10.69
N ALA A 55 5.12 8.16 9.79
CA ALA A 55 5.36 8.16 8.36
C ALA A 55 4.25 8.91 7.62
N THR A 56 4.56 9.50 6.47
CA THR A 56 3.58 10.01 5.52
C THR A 56 3.71 9.26 4.20
N VAL A 57 2.62 8.64 3.75
CA VAL A 57 2.52 7.96 2.46
C VAL A 57 1.84 8.91 1.49
N THR A 58 2.42 9.12 0.31
CA THR A 58 1.94 10.07 -0.70
C THR A 58 1.91 9.44 -2.09
N ILE A 59 0.80 9.66 -2.79
CA ILE A 59 0.66 9.37 -4.22
C ILE A 59 1.17 10.59 -5.00
N PRO A 60 2.21 10.44 -5.86
CA PRO A 60 2.76 11.51 -6.67
C PRO A 60 1.69 12.15 -7.57
N ALA A 61 1.80 13.45 -7.83
CA ALA A 61 0.75 14.23 -8.50
C ALA A 61 0.29 13.64 -9.85
N ALA A 62 1.20 13.03 -10.61
CA ALA A 62 0.95 12.42 -11.92
C ALA A 62 0.14 11.09 -11.88
N TYR A 63 -0.24 10.59 -10.70
CA TYR A 63 -1.01 9.35 -10.53
C TYR A 63 -2.32 9.55 -9.76
N ARG A 64 -2.70 10.80 -9.42
CA ARG A 64 -3.85 11.09 -8.54
C ARG A 64 -5.21 10.93 -9.22
N ASP A 65 -5.26 10.97 -10.55
CA ASP A 65 -6.41 10.58 -11.37
C ASP A 65 -6.57 9.05 -11.48
N ARG A 66 -5.53 8.29 -11.10
CA ARG A 66 -5.46 6.83 -11.19
C ARG A 66 -5.50 6.10 -9.85
N ALA A 67 -5.07 6.73 -8.76
CA ALA A 67 -4.86 6.07 -7.48
C ALA A 67 -5.19 6.95 -6.26
N LYS A 68 -5.79 6.35 -5.23
CA LYS A 68 -6.14 6.97 -3.95
C LYS A 68 -5.83 6.04 -2.78
N LEU A 69 -5.37 6.58 -1.66
CA LEU A 69 -5.16 5.89 -0.38
C LEU A 69 -6.49 5.76 0.37
N THR A 70 -6.80 4.57 0.91
CA THR A 70 -8.08 4.26 1.60
C THR A 70 -7.85 3.81 3.06
N TYR A 71 -7.05 4.59 3.79
CA TYR A 71 -6.77 4.41 5.22
C TYR A 71 -7.62 5.33 6.12
N SER A 72 -8.37 6.27 5.54
CA SER A 72 -9.28 7.20 6.20
C SER A 72 -10.74 6.85 5.90
N PRO A 73 -11.73 7.42 6.62
CA PRO A 73 -13.15 7.41 6.22
C PRO A 73 -13.40 8.28 4.96
N GLY A 74 -12.83 7.85 3.83
CA GLY A 74 -12.76 8.62 2.59
C GLY A 74 -11.70 8.06 1.64
N SER A 75 -11.10 8.93 0.83
CA SER A 75 -10.00 8.58 -0.06
C SER A 75 -9.07 9.77 -0.28
N ASP A 76 -7.79 9.61 0.04
CA ASP A 76 -6.79 10.69 0.05
C ASP A 76 -5.64 10.42 -0.93
N HIS A 77 -4.79 11.42 -1.18
CA HIS A 77 -3.53 11.24 -1.91
C HIS A 77 -2.28 11.44 -1.04
N SER A 78 -2.46 11.73 0.24
CA SER A 78 -1.40 11.80 1.24
C SER A 78 -1.99 11.50 2.62
N VAL A 79 -1.47 10.51 3.33
CA VAL A 79 -1.93 10.13 4.68
C VAL A 79 -0.74 10.05 5.62
N ARG A 80 -0.86 10.67 6.81
CA ARG A 80 0.13 10.58 7.89
C ARG A 80 -0.31 9.56 8.93
N PHE A 81 0.61 8.66 9.26
CA PHE A 81 0.50 7.59 10.23
C PHE A 81 1.43 7.86 11.41
N VAL A 82 1.01 7.53 12.62
CA VAL A 82 1.78 7.71 13.85
C VAL A 82 1.60 6.46 14.70
N ALA A 83 2.64 5.65 14.82
CA ALA A 83 2.60 4.41 15.59
C ALA A 83 2.61 4.69 17.10
N CYS A 84 1.94 3.84 17.86
CA CYS A 84 2.01 3.89 19.32
C CYS A 84 3.47 3.62 19.77
N PRO A 85 3.98 4.31 20.81
CA PRO A 85 5.35 4.11 21.30
C PRO A 85 5.59 2.74 21.94
N THR A 86 4.52 2.00 22.25
CA THR A 86 4.54 0.73 22.98
C THR A 86 3.61 -0.30 22.35
N SER A 87 3.79 -0.59 21.06
CA SER A 87 3.07 -1.72 20.43
C SER A 87 3.63 -3.05 20.95
N PRO A 88 2.80 -4.03 21.37
CA PRO A 88 3.28 -5.32 21.88
C PRO A 88 4.17 -6.07 20.87
N ASP A 89 3.78 -6.04 19.60
CA ASP A 89 4.41 -6.77 18.50
C ASP A 89 5.51 -5.94 17.79
N GLY A 90 5.91 -4.80 18.38
CA GLY A 90 6.98 -3.92 17.87
C GLY A 90 6.57 -2.93 16.77
N ASP A 91 5.57 -3.25 15.96
CA ASP A 91 5.01 -2.39 14.91
C ASP A 91 3.50 -2.12 15.15
N SER A 92 2.94 -1.04 14.59
CA SER A 92 1.51 -0.71 14.59
C SER A 92 0.92 -0.93 13.19
N ASP A 93 -0.18 -1.70 13.10
CA ASP A 93 -0.92 -1.92 11.85
C ASP A 93 -1.97 -0.82 11.61
N PHE A 94 -1.99 -0.28 10.39
CA PHE A 94 -3.03 0.56 9.85
C PHE A 94 -3.72 -0.16 8.68
N ALA A 95 -4.81 -0.86 8.97
CA ALA A 95 -5.56 -1.65 7.99
C ALA A 95 -6.36 -0.78 7.00
N GLY A 96 -5.71 -0.24 5.97
CA GLY A 96 -6.33 0.54 4.88
C GLY A 96 -6.18 -0.13 3.52
N GLY A 97 -5.61 0.58 2.53
CA GLY A 97 -5.45 0.08 1.17
C GLY A 97 -5.27 1.17 0.12
N ILE A 98 -5.37 0.77 -1.14
CA ILE A 98 -5.29 1.68 -2.31
C ILE A 98 -6.44 1.36 -3.28
N ALA A 99 -7.13 2.39 -3.75
CA ALA A 99 -8.14 2.30 -4.80
C ALA A 99 -7.55 2.74 -6.15
N ILE A 100 -7.63 1.88 -7.17
CA ILE A 100 -6.90 1.98 -8.44
C ILE A 100 -7.84 2.00 -9.66
N ARG A 101 -7.58 2.87 -10.64
CA ARG A 101 -8.27 2.92 -11.94
C ARG A 101 -7.41 2.26 -13.03
N GLY A 102 -7.65 0.96 -13.24
CA GLY A 102 -7.02 0.12 -14.28
C GLY A 102 -5.52 -0.20 -14.05
N PRO A 103 -4.93 -1.10 -14.85
CA PRO A 103 -3.54 -1.55 -14.74
C PRO A 103 -2.51 -0.45 -14.49
N VAL A 104 -1.73 -0.53 -13.41
CA VAL A 104 -0.73 0.51 -13.08
C VAL A 104 0.44 -0.02 -12.25
N CYS A 105 1.65 0.44 -12.61
CA CYS A 105 2.79 0.52 -11.70
C CYS A 105 2.67 1.84 -10.93
N LEU A 106 2.27 1.78 -9.66
CA LEU A 106 2.08 2.96 -8.81
C LEU A 106 3.36 3.26 -8.02
N PRO A 107 4.09 4.35 -8.32
CA PRO A 107 5.09 4.86 -7.40
C PRO A 107 4.39 5.45 -6.17
N VAL A 108 4.89 5.09 -4.99
CA VAL A 108 4.40 5.59 -3.70
C VAL A 108 5.58 6.18 -2.93
N ASP A 109 5.46 7.46 -2.55
CA ASP A 109 6.47 8.17 -1.76
C ASP A 109 6.17 8.00 -0.27
N ILE A 110 7.09 7.37 0.46
CA ILE A 110 7.01 7.16 1.91
C ILE A 110 8.05 8.06 2.57
N THR A 111 7.62 8.95 3.45
CA THR A 111 8.50 9.90 4.16
C THR A 111 8.44 9.66 5.66
N SER A 112 9.59 9.42 6.29
CA SER A 112 9.74 9.24 7.75
C SER A 112 11.09 9.79 8.21
N ALA A 113 11.16 10.39 9.40
CA ALA A 113 12.37 10.99 9.98
C ALA A 113 13.15 11.91 9.01
N GLY A 114 12.44 12.71 8.21
CA GLY A 114 13.02 13.63 7.22
C GLY A 114 13.62 12.96 5.97
N ARG A 115 13.49 11.65 5.81
CA ARG A 115 13.93 10.88 4.64
C ARG A 115 12.73 10.42 3.83
N THR A 116 12.84 10.46 2.51
CA THR A 116 11.84 9.91 1.59
C THR A 116 12.41 8.72 0.84
N TRP A 117 11.64 7.65 0.76
CA TRP A 117 11.85 6.49 -0.11
C TRP A 117 10.70 6.43 -1.13
N ARG A 118 10.97 5.89 -2.31
CA ARG A 118 9.94 5.57 -3.30
C ARG A 118 9.86 4.06 -3.45
N LEU A 119 8.68 3.51 -3.19
CA LEU A 119 8.34 2.13 -3.55
C LEU A 119 7.56 2.14 -4.87
N GLN A 120 7.59 1.03 -5.60
CA GLN A 120 6.77 0.82 -6.78
C GLN A 120 5.87 -0.39 -6.50
N LEU A 121 4.56 -0.20 -6.64
CA LEU A 121 3.54 -1.22 -6.38
C LEU A 121 2.87 -1.60 -7.69
N GLU A 122 2.71 -2.88 -7.94
CA GLU A 122 2.10 -3.41 -9.16
C GLU A 122 0.63 -3.75 -8.91
N PHE A 123 -0.26 -3.23 -9.77
CA PHE A 123 -1.68 -3.52 -9.74
C PHE A 123 -2.14 -3.99 -11.12
N GLY A 124 -1.90 -5.27 -11.43
CA GLY A 124 -2.32 -5.91 -12.68
C GLY A 124 -1.75 -5.27 -13.95
N ALA A 125 -0.53 -4.74 -13.88
CA ALA A 125 0.24 -4.31 -15.05
C ALA A 125 1.31 -5.36 -15.34
N ASP A 126 1.50 -5.74 -16.60
CA ASP A 126 2.26 -6.97 -16.95
C ASP A 126 3.75 -6.94 -16.58
N VAL A 127 4.36 -5.76 -16.41
CA VAL A 127 5.73 -5.54 -15.93
C VAL A 127 5.83 -4.18 -15.24
N CYS A 128 6.57 -4.12 -14.13
CA CYS A 128 6.96 -2.91 -13.39
C CYS A 128 8.49 -2.79 -13.22
#